data_AF-A0A318JBC3-F1
#
_entry.id   AF-A0A318JBC3-F1
#
_cell.length_a   1.000
_cell.length_b   1.000
_cell.length_c   1.000
_cell.angle_alpha   90.00
_cell.angle_beta   90.00
_cell.angle_gamma   90.00
#
_symmetry.space_group_name_H-M   'P 1'
#
loop_
_entity.id
_entity.type
_entity.pdbx_description
1 polymer ?
#
loop_
_entity_poly.entity_id
_entity_poly.type
_entity_poly.pdbx_seq_one_letter_code
_entity_poly.pdbx_strand_id
1 'polypeptide(L)'
;MKKFRVGAYSSSIEEREVSKETASTVTWIDRWRDQAVERKERKVTTMHRWFETWADAKAWLIERAELDVISARRKLKQANARLGNAKSLKAPSEAA
;
A
#
# COMPACT_ATOMS: atom_id res chain seq x y z
N MET A 1 -11.23 -19.64 10.65
CA MET A 1 -11.64 -18.32 11.18
C MET A 1 -11.61 -17.30 10.05
N LYS A 2 -12.59 -16.40 9.94
CA LYS A 2 -12.62 -15.39 8.87
C LYS A 2 -11.73 -14.20 9.22
N LYS A 3 -10.97 -13.69 8.24
CA LYS A 3 -10.18 -12.46 8.35
C LYS A 3 -10.18 -11.66 7.07
N PHE A 4 -9.77 -10.40 7.18
CA PHE A 4 -9.67 -9.46 6.07
C PHE A 4 -8.23 -9.13 5.78
N ARG A 5 -7.80 -9.34 4.54
CA ARG A 5 -6.46 -9.03 4.04
C ARG A 5 -6.56 -7.81 3.13
N VAL A 6 -5.66 -6.83 3.32
CA VAL A 6 -5.60 -5.62 2.49
C VAL A 6 -4.18 -5.39 2.01
N GLY A 7 -4.03 -5.07 0.73
CA GLY A 7 -2.76 -4.61 0.14
C GLY A 7 -2.61 -3.09 0.20
N ALA A 8 -1.39 -2.60 0.38
CA ALA A 8 -1.06 -1.18 0.53
C ALA A 8 -1.42 -0.32 -0.69
N TYR A 9 -1.45 -0.91 -1.88
CA TYR A 9 -1.81 -0.25 -3.14
C TYR A 9 -3.12 -0.80 -3.73
N SER A 10 -3.85 -1.60 -2.95
CA SER A 10 -5.11 -2.18 -3.40
C SER A 10 -6.26 -1.21 -3.17
N SER A 11 -7.29 -1.29 -4.00
CA SER A 11 -8.61 -0.69 -3.72
C SER A 11 -9.62 -1.72 -3.22
N SER A 12 -9.18 -2.94 -2.90
CA SER A 12 -10.02 -4.04 -2.45
C SER A 12 -9.56 -4.61 -1.10
N ILE A 13 -10.53 -5.16 -0.37
CA ILE A 13 -10.35 -5.91 0.86
C ILE A 13 -10.75 -7.35 0.56
N GLU A 14 -9.86 -8.30 0.82
CA GLU A 14 -10.10 -9.72 0.58
C GLU A 14 -10.54 -10.41 1.87
N GLU A 15 -11.73 -11.00 1.88
CA GLU A 15 -12.14 -11.92 2.95
C GLU A 15 -11.51 -13.30 2.70
N ARG A 16 -10.85 -13.86 3.72
CA ARG A 16 -10.17 -15.15 3.63
C ARG A 16 -10.47 -16.00 4.86
N GLU A 17 -10.57 -17.31 4.64
CA GLU A 17 -10.67 -18.29 5.71
C GLU A 17 -9.27 -18.74 6.15
N VAL A 18 -8.91 -18.36 7.37
CA VAL A 18 -7.64 -18.69 8.01
C VAL A 18 -7.74 -20.07 8.67
N SER A 19 -6.82 -20.95 8.28
CA SER A 19 -6.67 -22.31 8.82
C SER A 19 -5.79 -22.34 10.07
N LYS A 20 -4.75 -21.51 10.13
CA LYS A 20 -3.85 -21.42 11.28
C LYS A 20 -3.32 -20.00 11.47
N GLU A 21 -3.19 -19.60 12.72
CA GLU A 21 -2.66 -18.29 13.10
C GLU A 21 -1.67 -18.41 14.25
N THR A 22 -0.59 -17.63 14.18
CA THR A 22 0.36 -17.43 15.28
C THR A 22 0.39 -15.95 15.67
N ALA A 23 1.23 -15.54 16.61
CA ALA A 23 1.39 -14.13 16.96
C ALA A 23 1.73 -13.24 15.74
N SER A 24 2.54 -13.74 14.79
CA SER A 24 3.10 -12.94 13.69
C SER A 24 2.70 -13.40 12.28
N THR A 25 2.11 -14.58 12.12
CA THR A 25 1.79 -15.14 10.80
C THR A 25 0.36 -15.64 10.71
N VAL A 26 -0.18 -15.61 9.50
CA VAL A 26 -1.49 -16.16 9.12
C VAL A 26 -1.25 -17.19 8.02
N THR A 27 -1.93 -18.32 8.15
CA THR A 27 -1.94 -19.42 7.19
C THR A 27 -3.37 -19.61 6.69
N TRP A 28 -3.57 -19.69 5.38
CA TRP A 28 -4.87 -19.87 4.76
C TRP A 28 -4.76 -20.82 3.58
N ILE A 29 -5.88 -21.43 3.20
CA ILE A 29 -5.95 -22.23 1.99
C ILE A 29 -6.35 -21.29 0.85
N ASP A 30 -5.45 -21.14 -0.11
CA ASP A 30 -5.74 -20.45 -1.36
C ASP A 30 -6.15 -21.47 -2.40
N ARG A 31 -7.28 -21.24 -3.06
CA ARG A 31 -7.75 -22.11 -4.13
C ARG A 31 -7.39 -21.46 -5.45
N TRP A 32 -6.41 -22.04 -6.13
CA TRP A 32 -6.04 -21.60 -7.46
C TRP A 32 -6.38 -22.69 -8.46
N ARG A 33 -7.31 -22.37 -9.37
CA ARG A 33 -7.97 -23.34 -10.25
C ARG A 33 -8.61 -24.44 -9.37
N ASP A 34 -8.13 -25.68 -9.43
CA ASP A 34 -8.66 -26.81 -8.64
C ASP A 34 -7.69 -27.28 -7.54
N GLN A 35 -6.60 -26.55 -7.30
CA GLN A 35 -5.62 -26.90 -6.28
C GLN A 35 -5.79 -26.05 -5.03
N ALA A 36 -5.96 -26.73 -3.89
CA ALA A 36 -5.89 -26.13 -2.57
C ALA A 36 -4.41 -26.02 -2.16
N VAL A 37 -3.88 -24.80 -2.18
CA VAL A 37 -2.50 -24.51 -1.78
C VAL A 37 -2.51 -23.83 -0.42
N GLU A 38 -1.81 -24.41 0.55
CA GLU A 38 -1.58 -23.73 1.81
C GLU A 38 -0.62 -22.56 1.60
N ARG A 39 -1.07 -21.37 1.95
CA ARG A 39 -0.28 -20.14 1.93
C ARG A 39 -0.04 -19.68 3.35
N LYS A 40 1.15 -19.13 3.59
CA LYS A 40 1.55 -18.55 4.87
C LYS A 40 2.25 -17.23 4.65
N GLU A 41 1.82 -16.19 5.37
CA GLU A 41 2.47 -14.90 5.32
C GLU A 41 2.45 -14.19 6.68
N ARG A 42 3.23 -13.10 6.79
CA ARG A 42 3.24 -12.24 7.99
C ARG A 42 1.95 -11.44 8.07
N LYS A 43 1.42 -11.26 9.28
CA LYS A 43 0.20 -10.47 9.54
C LYS A 43 0.31 -9.01 9.12
N VAL A 44 1.50 -8.45 9.28
CA VAL A 44 1.77 -7.03 9.03
C VAL A 44 3.05 -6.94 8.22
N THR A 45 2.99 -6.25 7.09
CA THR A 45 4.13 -5.85 6.29
C THR A 45 3.95 -4.41 5.82
N THR A 46 4.94 -3.87 5.10
CA THR A 46 4.80 -2.58 4.41
C THR A 46 3.81 -2.63 3.23
N MET A 47 3.55 -3.83 2.70
CA MET A 47 2.77 -4.05 1.48
C MET A 47 1.37 -4.61 1.74
N HIS A 48 1.10 -5.18 2.90
CA HIS A 48 -0.21 -5.72 3.24
C HIS A 48 -0.38 -5.91 4.74
N ARG A 49 -1.64 -6.02 5.17
CA ARG A 49 -2.00 -6.27 6.56
C ARG A 49 -3.28 -7.12 6.68
N TRP A 50 -3.34 -7.91 7.75
CA TRP A 50 -4.50 -8.70 8.15
C TRP A 50 -5.26 -8.04 9.31
N PHE A 51 -6.58 -8.16 9.28
CA PHE A 51 -7.50 -7.59 10.26
C PHE A 51 -8.59 -8.61 10.63
N GLU A 52 -9.10 -8.50 11.86
CA GLU A 52 -10.25 -9.28 12.31
C GLU A 52 -11.54 -8.74 11.71
N THR A 53 -11.64 -7.42 11.55
CA THR A 53 -12.85 -6.75 11.08
C THR A 53 -12.62 -6.05 9.76
N TRP A 54 -13.68 -6.01 8.95
CA TRP A 54 -13.68 -5.26 7.70
C TRP A 54 -13.55 -3.75 7.95
N ALA A 55 -14.09 -3.26 9.07
CA ALA A 55 -14.03 -1.84 9.44
C ALA A 55 -12.58 -1.39 9.67
N ASP A 56 -11.78 -2.18 10.41
CA ASP A 56 -10.37 -1.88 10.63
C ASP A 56 -9.56 -1.95 9.33
N ALA A 57 -9.86 -2.95 8.49
CA ALA A 57 -9.28 -3.09 7.17
C ALA A 57 -9.54 -1.87 6.28
N LYS A 58 -10.78 -1.37 6.27
CA LYS A 58 -11.16 -0.16 5.55
C LYS A 58 -10.48 1.09 6.11
N ALA A 59 -10.48 1.26 7.43
CA ALA A 59 -9.86 2.41 8.09
C ALA A 59 -8.38 2.50 7.73
N TRP A 60 -7.65 1.39 7.80
CA TRP A 60 -6.26 1.33 7.38
C TRP A 60 -6.06 1.66 5.91
N LEU A 61 -6.93 1.17 5.02
CA LEU A 61 -6.84 1.47 3.60
C LEU A 61 -7.04 2.97 3.30
N ILE A 62 -8.00 3.59 3.99
CA ILE A 62 -8.25 5.04 3.89
C ILE A 62 -7.01 5.82 4.36
N GLU A 63 -6.48 5.49 5.53
CA GLU A 63 -5.28 6.14 6.07
C GLU A 63 -4.10 6.07 5.08
N ARG A 64 -3.89 4.91 4.44
CA ARG A 64 -2.85 4.74 3.42
C ARG A 64 -3.10 5.61 2.20
N ALA A 65 -4.33 5.66 1.70
CA ALA A 65 -4.69 6.52 0.57
C ALA A 65 -4.49 8.01 0.90
N GLU A 66 -4.82 8.45 2.11
CA GLU A 66 -4.59 9.82 2.58
C GLU A 66 -3.10 10.16 2.61
N LEU A 67 -2.26 9.25 3.12
CA LEU A 67 -0.80 9.40 3.11
C LEU A 67 -0.24 9.50 1.69
N ASP A 68 -0.77 8.72 0.75
CA ASP A 68 -0.38 8.78 -0.66
C ASP A 68 -0.76 10.12 -1.29
N VAL A 69 -1.94 10.65 -1.00
CA VAL A 69 -2.36 12.00 -1.44
C VAL A 69 -1.42 13.08 -0.89
N ILE A 70 -1.07 13.01 0.40
CA ILE A 70 -0.12 13.96 1.02
C ILE A 70 1.25 13.88 0.34
N SER A 71 1.75 12.65 0.12
CA SER A 71 3.03 12.40 -0.55
C SER A 71 3.03 12.93 -1.99
N ALA A 72 1.96 12.69 -2.74
CA ALA A 72 1.78 13.18 -4.10
C ALA A 72 1.79 14.71 -4.16
N ARG A 73 1.09 15.39 -3.24
CA ARG A 73 1.10 16.87 -3.13
C ARG A 73 2.51 17.40 -2.87
N ARG A 74 3.27 16.76 -1.99
CA ARG A 74 4.66 17.15 -1.71
C ARG A 74 5.55 16.96 -2.94
N LYS A 75 5.42 15.84 -3.65
CA LYS A 75 6.15 15.57 -4.89
C LYS A 75 5.82 16.60 -5.98
N LEU A 76 4.54 16.96 -6.13
CA LEU A 76 4.10 17.99 -7.07
C LEU A 76 4.74 19.34 -6.76
N LYS A 77 4.72 19.77 -5.49
CA LYS A 77 5.37 21.02 -5.06
C LYS A 77 6.86 21.04 -5.41
N GLN A 78 7.57 19.93 -5.17
CA GLN A 78 8.99 19.81 -5.51
C GLN A 78 9.24 19.84 -7.02
N ALA A 79 8.40 19.15 -7.80
CA ALA A 79 8.49 19.15 -9.26
C ALA A 79 8.29 20.56 -9.83
N ASN A 80 7.30 21.30 -9.33
CA ASN A 80 7.05 22.69 -9.74
C ASN A 80 8.23 23.62 -9.38
N ALA A 81 8.83 23.47 -8.21
CA ALA A 81 10.02 24.24 -7.83
C ALA A 81 11.21 23.95 -8.76
N ARG A 82 11.47 22.67 -9.07
CA ARG A 82 12.52 22.28 -10.02
C ARG A 82 12.25 22.84 -11.42
N LEU A 83 11.00 22.80 -11.89
CA LEU A 83 10.61 23.38 -13.17
C LEU A 83 10.85 24.89 -13.19
N GLY A 84 10.49 25.61 -12.13
CA GLY A 84 10.76 27.04 -12.00
C GLY A 84 12.26 27.35 -12.08
N ASN A 85 13.07 26.62 -11.31
CA ASN A 85 14.53 26.78 -11.35
C ASN A 85 15.10 26.51 -12.74
N ALA A 86 14.67 25.43 -13.39
CA ALA A 86 15.11 25.07 -14.73
C ALA A 86 14.76 26.14 -15.77
N LYS A 87 13.58 26.74 -15.68
CA LYS A 87 13.16 27.85 -16.57
C LYS A 87 13.99 29.12 -16.38
N SER A 88 14.51 29.35 -15.18
CA SER A 88 15.32 30.53 -14.85
C SER A 88 16.82 30.32 -15.07
N LEU A 89 17.26 29.15 -15.57
CA LEU A 89 18.65 28.93 -15.93
C LEU A 89 19.02 29.81 -17.12
N LYS A 90 20.04 30.65 -16.93
CA LYS A 90 20.67 31.42 -18.01
C LYS A 90 21.83 30.63 -18.59
N ALA A 91 22.04 30.77 -19.90
CA ALA A 91 23.27 30.27 -20.50
C ALA A 91 24.47 31.03 -19.90
N PRO A 92 25.65 30.40 -19.75
CA PRO A 92 26.84 31.08 -19.23
C PRO A 92 27.20 32.35 -20.01
N SER A 93 26.88 32.40 -21.31
CA SER A 93 27.09 33.57 -22.19
C SER A 93 26.17 34.77 -21.89
N GLU A 94 25.08 34.57 -21.15
CA GLU A 94 24.06 35.58 -20.84
C GLU A 94 24.15 36.08 -19.38
N ALA A 95 25.16 35.62 -18.64
CA ALA A 95 25.39 35.96 -17.24
C ALA A 95 26.45 37.07 -17.04
N ALA A 96 26.94 37.68 -18.12
CA ALA A 96 27.89 38.79 -18.14
C ALA A 96 27.21 40.15 -18.03
#